data_AF-A0A2I0US32-F1
#
_entry.id   AF-A0A2I0US32-F1
#
_cell.length_a   1.000
_cell.length_b   1.000
_cell.length_c   1.000
_cell.angle_alpha   90.00
_cell.angle_beta   90.00
_cell.angle_gamma   90.00
#
_symmetry.space_group_name_H-M   'P 1'
#
loop_
_entity.id
_entity.type
_entity.pdbx_description
1 polymer ?
#
loop_
_entity_poly.entity_id
_entity_poly.type
_entity_poly.pdbx_seq_one_letter_code
_entity_poly.pdbx_strand_id
1 'polypeptide(L)'
;MVTNASELIRDVKIEGSLGCSNRALVEFTVLKGTQQPRSVVRTLNFRKANFQLFKELVKRTPWKTVLRNKGAKQSWQIFRDAFHREQELLIPRCKKSSKKGKRPAWLNHALLIKLKAKKELHRKFKQDQIAWKEYRYAARLCRDEVRKAKVWLELNLARDAKNKKGLSCVNQKRKVKETIPP
;
A
#
# COMPACT_ATOMS: atom_id res chain seq x y z
N MET A 1 13.42 -5.90 1.67
CA MET A 1 14.12 -4.73 2.25
C MET A 1 15.20 -5.28 3.15
N VAL A 2 16.45 -5.25 2.69
CA VAL A 2 17.61 -5.44 3.56
C VAL A 2 17.76 -4.10 4.28
N THR A 3 17.61 -4.10 5.60
CA THR A 3 17.74 -2.91 6.45
C THR A 3 19.23 -2.61 6.66
N ASN A 4 19.59 -1.33 6.59
CA ASN A 4 20.96 -0.81 6.60
C ASN A 4 21.62 -0.83 7.99
N ALA A 5 21.32 -1.85 8.81
CA ALA A 5 21.90 -1.99 10.15
C ALA A 5 23.11 -2.93 10.05
N SER A 6 24.31 -2.36 9.98
CA SER A 6 25.59 -3.08 9.89
C SER A 6 25.80 -4.08 11.04
N GLU A 7 25.14 -3.87 12.18
CA GLU A 7 25.22 -4.73 13.37
C GLU A 7 24.53 -6.10 13.21
N LEU A 8 23.70 -6.28 12.18
CA LEU A 8 22.92 -7.52 11.97
C LEU A 8 23.57 -8.50 10.99
N ILE A 9 24.69 -8.14 10.35
CA ILE A 9 25.38 -8.95 9.34
C ILE A 9 26.68 -9.48 9.93
N ARG A 10 26.86 -10.80 9.95
CA ARG A 10 28.08 -11.51 10.36
C ARG A 10 28.62 -12.38 9.22
N ASP A 11 29.90 -12.69 9.28
CA ASP A 11 30.60 -13.67 8.42
C ASP A 11 30.36 -13.49 6.92
N VAL A 12 30.81 -12.35 6.37
CA VAL A 12 30.76 -12.09 4.92
C VAL A 12 31.89 -12.85 4.23
N LYS A 13 31.55 -13.79 3.35
CA LYS A 13 32.48 -14.56 2.53
C LYS A 13 32.15 -14.42 1.06
N ILE A 14 33.18 -14.39 0.22
CA ILE A 14 33.03 -14.35 -1.23
C ILE A 14 33.20 -15.79 -1.74
N GLU A 15 32.12 -16.41 -2.21
CA GLU A 15 32.12 -17.81 -2.64
C GLU A 15 32.15 -17.89 -4.17
N GLY A 16 33.35 -17.74 -4.74
CA GLY A 16 33.65 -18.08 -6.14
C GLY A 16 32.80 -17.41 -7.23
N SER A 17 32.98 -17.87 -8.46
CA SER A 17 32.21 -17.43 -9.63
C SER A 17 31.24 -18.53 -10.08
N LEU A 18 30.00 -18.16 -10.39
CA LEU A 18 29.01 -19.11 -10.89
C LEU A 18 29.13 -19.18 -12.43
N GLY A 19 30.02 -20.05 -12.92
CA GLY A 19 30.31 -20.21 -14.35
C GLY A 19 31.18 -19.07 -14.93
N CYS A 20 31.13 -18.81 -16.24
CA CYS A 20 31.95 -17.78 -16.92
C CYS A 20 31.54 -16.31 -16.64
N SER A 21 30.79 -16.05 -15.56
CA SER A 21 30.29 -14.72 -15.23
C SER A 21 31.27 -13.98 -14.32
N ASN A 22 31.59 -12.72 -14.63
CA ASN A 22 32.44 -11.82 -13.83
C ASN A 22 31.81 -11.39 -12.48
N ARG A 23 30.83 -12.14 -11.95
CA ARG A 23 30.11 -11.81 -10.72
C ARG A 23 30.42 -12.85 -9.66
N ALA A 24 30.97 -12.40 -8.55
CA ALA A 24 31.25 -13.24 -7.39
C ALA A 24 30.00 -13.36 -6.50
N LEU A 25 29.77 -14.56 -5.94
CA LEU A 25 28.74 -14.73 -4.93
C LEU A 25 29.24 -14.23 -3.58
N VAL A 26 28.36 -13.59 -2.82
CA VAL A 26 28.66 -13.16 -1.45
C VAL A 26 27.67 -13.85 -0.52
N GLU A 27 28.21 -14.69 0.35
CA GLU A 27 27.47 -15.33 1.43
C GLU A 27 27.68 -14.51 2.71
N PHE A 28 26.62 -14.31 3.48
CA PHE A 28 26.70 -13.65 4.78
C PHE A 28 25.57 -14.13 5.70
N THR A 29 25.86 -14.17 6.98
CA THR A 29 24.94 -14.59 8.03
C THR A 29 24.20 -13.36 8.56
N VAL A 30 22.86 -13.39 8.56
CA VAL A 30 22.06 -12.31 9.15
C VAL A 30 21.53 -12.75 10.51
N LEU A 31 21.95 -12.06 11.57
CA LEU A 31 21.37 -12.20 12.90
C LEU A 31 19.92 -11.76 12.88
N LYS A 32 19.00 -12.69 13.21
CA LYS A 32 17.57 -12.40 13.27
C LYS A 32 17.19 -12.00 14.69
N GLY A 33 16.95 -10.71 14.91
CA GLY A 33 16.26 -10.24 16.11
C GLY A 33 14.83 -10.80 16.17
N THR A 34 14.45 -11.34 17.32
CA THR A 34 13.08 -11.82 17.60
C THR A 34 12.10 -10.66 17.75
N GLN A 35 10.98 -10.78 17.05
CA GLN A 35 9.78 -9.94 17.13
C GLN A 35 9.99 -8.45 16.86
N GLN A 36 9.65 -8.04 15.63
CA GLN A 36 9.29 -6.65 15.36
C GLN A 36 8.03 -6.31 16.17
N PRO A 37 8.07 -5.34 17.11
CA PRO A 37 6.86 -4.79 17.67
C PRO A 37 6.06 -4.18 16.52
N ARG A 38 4.80 -4.59 16.38
CA ARG A 38 3.89 -3.93 15.43
C ARG A 38 3.77 -2.49 15.87
N SER A 39 4.39 -1.56 15.14
CA SER A 39 4.22 -0.14 15.39
C SER A 39 2.74 0.19 15.15
N VAL A 40 2.00 0.40 16.25
CA VAL A 40 0.62 0.89 16.15
C VAL A 40 0.72 2.37 15.83
N VAL A 41 0.97 2.68 14.57
CA VAL A 41 0.97 4.06 14.07
C VAL A 41 -0.44 4.61 14.27
N ARG A 42 -0.58 5.56 15.21
CA ARG A 42 -1.80 6.34 15.40
C ARG A 42 -1.81 7.44 14.35
N THR A 43 -2.92 7.59 13.63
CA THR A 43 -3.09 8.62 12.61
C THR A 43 -4.35 9.41 12.91
N LEU A 44 -4.37 10.69 12.56
CA LEU A 44 -5.54 11.55 12.73
C LEU A 44 -6.66 11.14 11.77
N ASN A 45 -7.88 11.03 12.29
CA ASN A 45 -9.06 10.64 11.52
C ASN A 45 -9.84 11.85 11.03
N PHE A 46 -9.39 12.46 9.93
CA PHE A 46 -10.04 13.63 9.34
C PHE A 46 -11.50 13.40 8.91
N ARG A 47 -11.92 12.15 8.65
CA ARG A 47 -13.32 11.84 8.31
C ARG A 47 -14.28 12.06 9.46
N LYS A 48 -13.80 11.99 10.71
CA LYS A 48 -14.58 12.21 11.93
C LYS A 48 -14.29 13.57 12.57
N ALA A 49 -13.51 14.42 11.92
CA ALA A 49 -13.19 15.74 12.44
C ALA A 49 -14.41 16.65 12.34
N ASN A 50 -14.67 17.44 13.39
CA ASN A 50 -15.64 18.52 13.33
C ASN A 50 -14.97 19.77 12.74
N PHE A 51 -15.02 19.91 11.41
CA PHE A 51 -14.40 21.04 10.71
C PHE A 51 -15.07 22.39 11.02
N GLN A 52 -16.36 22.38 11.39
CA GLN A 52 -17.07 23.61 11.73
C GLN A 52 -16.52 24.21 13.02
N LEU A 53 -16.41 23.38 14.06
CA LEU A 53 -15.82 23.76 15.34
C LEU A 53 -14.34 24.14 15.20
N PHE A 54 -13.59 23.42 14.35
CA PHE A 54 -12.19 23.75 14.05
C PHE A 54 -12.04 25.16 13.46
N LYS A 55 -12.84 25.49 12.44
CA LYS A 55 -12.83 26.82 11.84
C LYS A 55 -13.20 27.91 12.84
N GLU A 56 -14.15 27.62 13.73
CA GLU A 56 -14.57 28.56 14.76
C GLU A 56 -13.45 28.86 15.76
N LEU A 57 -12.77 27.83 16.27
CA LEU A 57 -11.66 27.98 17.23
C LEU A 57 -10.47 28.73 16.62
N VAL A 58 -10.12 28.41 15.37
CA VAL A 58 -9.07 29.14 14.65
C VAL A 58 -9.48 30.61 14.44
N LYS A 59 -10.75 30.91 14.16
CA LYS A 59 -11.24 32.30 14.00
C LYS A 59 -11.29 33.08 15.32
N ARG A 60 -11.55 32.42 16.44
CA ARG A 60 -11.59 33.05 17.78
C ARG A 60 -10.23 33.55 18.24
N THR A 61 -9.15 33.03 17.68
CA THR A 61 -7.79 33.45 18.05
C THR A 61 -7.57 34.92 17.61
N PRO A 62 -7.13 35.83 18.51
CA PRO A 62 -6.92 37.25 18.19
C PRO A 62 -5.62 37.45 17.40
N TRP A 63 -5.60 36.99 16.15
CA TRP A 63 -4.41 36.97 15.28
C TRP A 63 -3.72 38.33 15.16
N LYS A 64 -4.49 39.42 15.11
CA LYS A 64 -3.95 40.78 15.05
C LYS A 64 -3.04 41.11 16.24
N THR A 65 -3.38 40.62 17.42
CA THR A 65 -2.61 40.84 18.64
C THR A 65 -1.44 39.86 18.74
N VAL A 66 -1.71 38.58 18.46
CA VAL A 66 -0.73 37.49 18.57
C VAL A 66 0.42 37.64 17.57
N LEU A 67 0.13 38.18 16.39
CA LEU A 67 1.11 38.39 15.32
C LEU A 67 1.69 39.81 15.32
N ARG A 68 1.25 40.70 16.22
CA ARG A 68 1.77 42.06 16.33
C ARG A 68 3.26 42.00 16.66
N ASN A 69 4.07 42.73 15.91
CA ASN A 69 5.53 42.82 16.06
C ASN A 69 6.28 41.49 15.84
N LYS A 70 5.66 40.50 15.19
CA LYS A 70 6.31 39.22 14.84
C LYS A 70 6.74 39.23 13.37
N GLY A 71 7.98 38.79 13.12
CA GLY A 71 8.47 38.57 11.76
C GLY A 71 7.77 37.39 11.09
N ALA A 72 7.78 37.32 9.75
CA ALA A 72 7.04 36.31 8.98
C ALA A 72 7.28 34.86 9.44
N LYS A 73 8.54 34.50 9.74
CA LYS A 73 8.92 33.16 10.23
C LYS A 73 8.30 32.85 11.60
N GLN A 74 8.31 33.81 12.52
CA GLN A 74 7.74 33.66 13.85
C GLN A 74 6.21 33.60 13.79
N SER A 75 5.61 34.48 12.98
CA SER A 75 4.17 34.48 12.73
C SER A 75 3.70 33.14 12.16
N TRP A 76 4.44 32.57 11.21
CA TRP A 76 4.16 31.25 10.65
C TRP A 76 4.29 30.13 11.69
N GLN A 77 5.29 30.19 12.56
CA GLN A 77 5.44 29.21 13.65
C GLN A 77 4.26 29.26 14.60
N ILE A 78 3.86 30.46 15.06
CA ILE A 78 2.74 30.65 15.99
C ILE A 78 1.43 30.14 15.37
N PHE A 79 1.20 30.44 14.08
CA PHE A 79 0.06 29.92 13.35
C PHE A 79 0.09 28.39 13.28
N ARG A 80 1.23 27.79 12.91
CA ARG A 80 1.36 26.33 12.87
C ARG A 80 1.10 25.70 14.23
N ASP A 81 1.65 26.25 15.30
CA ASP A 81 1.50 25.68 16.64
C ASP A 81 0.04 25.75 17.11
N ALA A 82 -0.63 26.88 16.90
CA ALA A 82 -2.05 27.02 17.20
C ALA A 82 -2.91 26.06 16.37
N PHE A 83 -2.66 25.95 15.07
CA PHE A 83 -3.36 25.03 14.19
C PHE A 83 -3.20 23.56 14.63
N HIS A 84 -1.97 23.16 14.99
CA HIS A 84 -1.72 21.79 15.46
C HIS A 84 -2.38 21.52 16.82
N ARG A 85 -2.40 22.50 17.74
CA ARG A 85 -3.13 22.37 19.01
C ARG A 85 -4.62 22.09 18.78
N GLU A 86 -5.27 22.90 17.95
CA GLU A 86 -6.69 22.69 17.62
C GLU A 86 -6.93 21.37 16.87
N GLN A 87 -5.98 20.97 16.02
CA GLN A 87 -6.02 19.71 15.30
C GLN A 87 -5.93 18.49 16.24
N GLU A 88 -5.14 18.58 17.31
CA GLU A 88 -5.05 17.51 18.31
C GLU A 88 -6.30 17.41 19.18
N LEU A 89 -6.94 18.54 19.50
CA LEU A 89 -8.18 18.58 20.28
C LEU A 89 -9.37 18.01 19.50
N LEU A 90 -9.49 18.34 18.22
CA LEU A 90 -10.73 18.12 17.47
C LEU A 90 -10.70 16.93 16.52
N ILE A 91 -9.52 16.38 16.22
CA ILE A 91 -9.41 15.25 15.31
C ILE A 91 -9.08 13.98 16.09
N PRO A 92 -10.05 13.06 16.25
CA PRO A 92 -9.81 11.81 16.93
C PRO A 92 -8.64 11.05 16.29
N ARG A 93 -7.69 10.61 17.13
CA ARG A 93 -6.63 9.70 16.70
C ARG A 93 -7.23 8.32 16.53
N CYS A 94 -7.20 7.79 15.31
CA CYS A 94 -7.53 6.40 15.08
C CYS A 94 -6.25 5.56 15.03
N LYS A 95 -6.34 4.33 15.54
CA LYS A 95 -5.41 3.29 15.09
C LYS A 95 -5.63 3.21 13.58
N LYS A 96 -4.56 3.20 12.77
CA LYS A 96 -4.69 2.62 11.43
C LYS A 96 -5.10 1.17 11.67
N SER A 97 -6.41 0.92 11.68
CA SER A 97 -6.86 -0.43 11.44
C SER A 97 -6.32 -0.71 10.05
N SER A 98 -5.40 -1.67 9.96
CA SER A 98 -5.24 -2.38 8.71
C SER A 98 -6.67 -2.78 8.37
N LYS A 99 -7.32 -2.08 7.44
CA LYS A 99 -8.69 -2.38 7.04
C LYS A 99 -8.73 -3.89 6.92
N LYS A 100 -9.51 -4.57 7.76
CA LYS A 100 -9.58 -6.03 7.79
C LYS A 100 -9.76 -6.43 6.33
N GLY A 101 -8.68 -6.95 5.73
CA GLY A 101 -8.52 -6.85 4.29
C GLY A 101 -9.71 -7.55 3.67
N LYS A 102 -10.57 -6.81 2.95
CA LYS A 102 -11.61 -7.46 2.17
C LYS A 102 -10.88 -8.46 1.28
N ARG A 103 -11.27 -9.73 1.39
CA ARG A 103 -10.66 -10.83 0.64
C ARG A 103 -10.60 -10.40 -0.83
N PRO A 104 -9.43 -10.39 -1.48
CA PRO A 104 -9.35 -10.01 -2.89
C PRO A 104 -10.27 -10.89 -3.71
N ALA A 105 -10.99 -10.33 -4.68
CA ALA A 105 -11.98 -11.07 -5.46
C ALA A 105 -11.39 -12.25 -6.24
N TRP A 106 -10.10 -12.18 -6.59
CA TRP A 106 -9.37 -13.27 -7.27
C TRP A 106 -8.99 -14.42 -6.34
N LEU A 107 -9.08 -14.23 -5.01
CA LEU A 107 -8.59 -15.20 -4.03
C LEU A 107 -9.67 -16.24 -3.72
N ASN A 108 -9.70 -17.36 -4.44
CA ASN A 108 -10.59 -18.49 -4.15
C ASN A 108 -10.08 -19.36 -2.97
N HIS A 109 -10.89 -20.32 -2.51
CA HIS A 109 -10.57 -21.14 -1.32
C HIS A 109 -9.37 -22.07 -1.57
N ALA A 110 -9.31 -22.71 -2.74
CA ALA A 110 -8.21 -23.58 -3.13
C ALA A 110 -6.85 -22.85 -3.17
N LEU A 111 -6.82 -21.63 -3.72
CA LEU A 111 -5.63 -20.79 -3.77
C LEU A 111 -5.18 -20.35 -2.38
N LEU A 112 -6.13 -20.12 -1.47
CA LEU A 112 -5.82 -19.82 -0.07
C LEU A 112 -5.13 -21.00 0.62
N ILE A 113 -5.57 -22.23 0.38
CA ILE A 113 -4.90 -23.45 0.88
C ILE A 113 -3.47 -23.52 0.34
N LYS A 114 -3.27 -23.34 -0.96
CA LYS A 114 -1.93 -23.34 -1.59
C LYS A 114 -1.01 -22.26 -0.99
N LEU A 115 -1.55 -21.06 -0.72
CA LEU A 115 -0.81 -19.97 -0.09
C LEU A 115 -0.41 -20.30 1.37
N LYS A 116 -1.30 -20.93 2.13
CA LYS A 116 -1.00 -21.42 3.48
C LYS A 116 0.09 -22.50 3.45
N ALA A 117 -0.03 -23.49 2.56
CA ALA A 117 0.96 -24.54 2.39
C ALA A 117 2.35 -23.98 2.02
N LYS A 118 2.41 -23.02 1.09
CA LYS A 118 3.64 -22.30 0.76
C LYS A 118 4.24 -21.57 1.97
N LYS A 119 3.40 -20.96 2.81
CA LYS A 119 3.83 -20.24 4.01
C LYS A 119 4.42 -21.20 5.05
N GLU A 120 3.81 -22.37 5.25
CA GLU A 120 4.35 -23.40 6.14
C GLU A 120 5.67 -23.97 5.60
N LEU A 121 5.77 -24.23 4.29
CA LEU A 121 7.05 -24.61 3.66
C LEU A 121 8.12 -23.53 3.86
N HIS A 122 7.75 -22.24 3.74
CA HIS A 122 8.70 -21.17 4.04
C HIS A 122 9.20 -21.23 5.49
N ARG A 123 8.32 -21.55 6.43
CA ARG A 123 8.64 -21.67 7.85
C ARG A 123 9.59 -22.85 8.09
N LYS A 124 9.29 -24.02 7.51
CA LYS A 124 10.15 -25.21 7.55
C LYS A 124 11.52 -24.96 6.90
N PHE A 125 11.56 -24.27 5.77
CA PHE A 125 12.81 -23.87 5.10
C PHE A 125 13.64 -22.94 5.99
N LYS A 126 12.99 -22.02 6.71
CA LYS A 126 13.69 -21.14 7.66
C LYS A 126 14.19 -21.86 8.92
N GLN A 127 13.77 -23.11 9.14
CA GLN A 127 14.22 -23.99 10.21
C GLN A 127 15.14 -25.10 9.67
N ASP A 128 15.61 -24.97 8.42
CA ASP A 128 16.49 -25.93 7.73
C ASP A 128 15.94 -27.35 7.65
N GLN A 129 14.61 -27.51 7.80
CA GLN A 129 13.92 -28.81 7.75
C GLN A 129 13.60 -29.28 6.33
N ILE A 130 13.70 -28.39 5.32
CA ILE A 130 13.42 -28.73 3.92
C ILE A 130 14.48 -28.12 3.01
N ALA A 131 14.75 -28.81 1.90
CA ALA A 131 15.68 -28.32 0.91
C ALA A 131 15.15 -27.06 0.21
N TRP A 132 16.05 -26.12 -0.09
CA TRP A 132 15.72 -24.90 -0.82
C TRP A 132 15.03 -25.16 -2.17
N LYS A 133 15.41 -26.24 -2.87
CA LYS A 133 14.82 -26.64 -4.16
C LYS A 133 13.31 -26.92 -4.05
N GLU A 134 12.88 -27.61 -2.99
CA GLU A 134 11.48 -27.96 -2.75
C GLU A 134 10.63 -26.73 -2.46
N TYR A 135 11.12 -25.86 -1.56
CA TYR A 135 10.46 -24.59 -1.27
C TYR A 135 10.34 -23.73 -2.54
N ARG A 136 11.43 -23.61 -3.32
CA ARG A 136 11.48 -22.82 -4.55
C ARG A 136 10.46 -23.32 -5.57
N TYR A 137 10.33 -24.64 -5.73
CA TYR A 137 9.35 -25.25 -6.62
C TYR A 137 7.91 -24.91 -6.20
N ALA A 138 7.55 -25.18 -4.93
CA ALA A 138 6.23 -24.85 -4.40
C ALA A 138 5.91 -23.33 -4.47
N ALA A 139 6.92 -22.49 -4.24
CA ALA A 139 6.78 -21.04 -4.34
C ALA A 139 6.55 -20.55 -5.79
N ARG A 140 7.13 -21.21 -6.80
CA ARG A 140 6.88 -20.94 -8.22
C ARG A 140 5.46 -21.33 -8.60
N LEU A 141 5.05 -22.58 -8.35
CA LEU A 141 3.70 -23.06 -8.64
C LEU A 141 2.62 -22.16 -8.03
N CYS A 142 2.77 -21.81 -6.75
CA CYS A 142 1.81 -20.93 -6.08
C CYS A 142 1.75 -19.53 -6.71
N ARG A 143 2.88 -18.98 -7.21
CA ARG A 143 2.89 -17.69 -7.92
C ARG A 143 2.15 -17.77 -9.25
N ASP A 144 2.36 -18.84 -10.01
CA ASP A 144 1.72 -19.00 -11.32
C ASP A 144 0.21 -19.16 -11.19
N GLU A 145 -0.24 -19.91 -10.17
CA GLU A 145 -1.67 -20.04 -9.84
C GLU A 145 -2.31 -18.70 -9.44
N VAL A 146 -1.60 -17.88 -8.64
CA VAL A 146 -2.06 -16.53 -8.32
C VAL A 146 -2.14 -15.66 -9.58
N ARG A 147 -1.18 -15.77 -10.50
CA ARG A 147 -1.18 -15.02 -11.76
C ARG A 147 -2.39 -15.42 -12.61
N LYS A 148 -2.65 -16.71 -12.79
CA LYS A 148 -3.82 -17.23 -13.52
C LYS A 148 -5.14 -16.74 -12.93
N ALA A 149 -5.29 -16.80 -11.60
CA ALA A 149 -6.50 -16.36 -10.92
C ALA A 149 -6.78 -14.85 -11.11
N LYS A 150 -5.74 -14.02 -11.13
CA LYS A 150 -5.88 -12.58 -11.39
C LYS A 150 -6.30 -12.30 -12.84
N VAL A 151 -5.64 -12.94 -13.81
CA VAL A 151 -5.98 -12.79 -15.23
C VAL A 151 -7.42 -13.24 -15.50
N TRP A 152 -7.84 -14.36 -14.89
CA TRP A 152 -9.21 -14.85 -15.02
C TRP A 152 -10.25 -13.87 -14.46
N LEU A 153 -9.96 -13.24 -13.31
CA LEU A 153 -10.82 -12.19 -12.76
C LEU A 153 -10.90 -10.98 -13.70
N GLU A 154 -9.78 -10.49 -14.22
CA GLU A 154 -9.73 -9.35 -15.14
C GLU A 154 -10.55 -9.63 -16.42
N LEU A 155 -10.45 -10.84 -16.97
CA LEU A 155 -11.20 -11.27 -18.14
C LEU A 155 -12.71 -11.33 -17.88
N ASN A 156 -13.14 -11.82 -16.71
CA ASN A 156 -14.56 -11.81 -16.34
C ASN A 156 -15.09 -10.39 -16.18
N LEU A 157 -14.33 -9.50 -15.52
CA LEU A 157 -14.70 -8.09 -15.39
C LEU A 157 -14.84 -7.40 -16.76
N ALA A 158 -13.95 -7.71 -17.72
CA ALA A 158 -14.03 -7.18 -19.07
C ALA A 158 -15.25 -7.70 -19.86
N ARG A 159 -15.65 -8.95 -19.65
CA ARG A 159 -16.87 -9.53 -20.23
C ARG A 159 -18.14 -8.89 -19.67
N ASP A 160 -18.20 -8.70 -18.36
CA ASP A 160 -19.36 -8.10 -17.68
C ASP A 160 -19.55 -6.62 -18.09
N ALA A 161 -18.47 -5.93 -18.46
CA ALA A 161 -18.55 -4.58 -19.01
C ALA A 161 -19.24 -4.52 -20.39
N LYS A 162 -19.11 -5.57 -21.22
CA LYS A 162 -19.77 -5.66 -22.54
C LYS A 162 -21.25 -6.02 -22.47
N ASN A 163 -21.70 -6.66 -21.39
CA ASN A 163 -23.11 -7.07 -21.21
C ASN A 163 -24.01 -5.98 -20.59
N LYS A 164 -23.52 -4.74 -20.47
CA LYS A 164 -24.40 -3.60 -20.20
C LYS A 164 -25.07 -3.20 -21.51
N LYS A 165 -26.33 -3.63 -21.68
CA LYS A 165 -27.31 -3.03 -22.60
C LYS A 165 -27.37 -1.52 -22.37
N GLY A 166 -26.47 -0.77 -23.00
CA GLY A 166 -26.26 0.64 -22.67
C GLY A 166 -25.33 1.40 -23.61
N LEU A 167 -25.09 0.89 -24.82
CA LEU A 167 -24.47 1.65 -25.92
C LEU A 167 -25.38 1.68 -27.15
N SER A 168 -26.70 1.60 -26.96
CA SER A 168 -27.69 1.75 -28.03
C SER A 168 -27.94 3.21 -28.45
N CYS A 169 -27.28 4.18 -27.83
CA CYS A 169 -27.55 5.60 -28.07
C CYS A 169 -26.41 6.27 -28.85
N VAL A 170 -26.00 5.74 -30.01
CA VAL A 170 -25.04 6.44 -30.91
C VAL A 170 -25.42 6.41 -32.40
N ASN A 171 -26.57 5.85 -32.81
CA ASN A 171 -26.90 5.77 -34.25
C ASN A 171 -28.03 6.68 -34.73
N GLN A 172 -28.41 7.71 -33.97
CA GLN A 172 -29.52 8.59 -34.36
C GLN A 172 -29.17 10.08 -34.38
N LYS A 173 -28.00 10.45 -34.93
CA LYS A 173 -27.75 11.84 -35.35
C LYS A 173 -26.87 11.92 -36.60
N ARG A 174 -27.53 12.06 -37.74
CA ARG A 174 -27.29 13.08 -38.79
C ARG A 174 -28.16 12.75 -40.00
N LYS A 175 -29.39 13.28 -40.05
CA LYS A 175 -30.01 13.61 -41.34
C LYS A 175 -29.64 15.06 -41.60
N VAL A 176 -28.66 15.27 -42.48
CA VAL A 176 -28.40 16.57 -43.09
C VAL A 176 -29.60 16.88 -43.98
N LYS A 177 -30.25 18.03 -43.75
CA LYS A 177 -31.16 18.63 -44.72
C LYS A 177 -30.28 19.34 -45.73
N GLU A 178 -30.30 18.86 -46.97
CA GLU A 178 -29.72 19.57 -48.10
C GLU A 178 -30.78 20.45 -48.77
N THR A 179 -30.38 21.72 -48.93
CA THR A 179 -30.67 22.70 -50.00
C THR A 179 -32.08 23.31 -50.21
N ILE A 180 -32.08 24.65 -50.14
CA ILE A 180 -32.92 25.65 -50.85
C ILE A 180 -32.42 25.65 -52.35
N PRO A 181 -33.14 26.02 -53.45
CA PRO A 181 -34.15 27.10 -53.66
C PRO A 181 -35.29 26.73 -54.69
N PRO A 182 -36.06 27.63 -55.36
CA PRO A 182 -35.77 28.99 -55.89
C PRO A 182 -36.10 30.14 -54.95
#